data_AF-A0A660RUX2-F1
#
_entry.id   AF-A0A660RUX2-F1
#
_cell.length_a   1.000
_cell.length_b   1.000
_cell.length_c   1.000
_cell.angle_alpha   90.00
_cell.angle_beta   90.00
_cell.angle_gamma   90.00
#
_symmetry.space_group_name_H-M   'P 1'
#
loop_
_entity.id
_entity.type
_entity.pdbx_description
1 polymer ?
#
loop_
_entity_poly.entity_id
_entity_poly.type
_entity_poly.pdbx_seq_one_letter_code
_entity_poly.pdbx_strand_id
1 'polypeptide(L)'
;MQIFRIVLNRSPVNFELIPVYDIHFGTVFHDRHLFNRLVRYIQDNENTYWFCGGDICEFLNLQDKRFEYETLEKSFQKNIERILTYSVEYATEKLKPIASKCLFMISGNHDEMHRIRFGFDPISSICKNLGIKNYTNSYEALVKILFKHNRTSSLTLYAHHGHGYSKVRSGTLLNPLEDAMTNFDADIFIFGHSHYLVFTYKNFLTLNNSGTRLKVKQKLLLRVGGFRFSRKVGSCSYEEKRGMRPNATGTYIIKIIANPYPVGSLKFSVIPFI
;
A
#
# COMPACT_ATOMS: atom_id res chain seq x y z
N MET A 1 1.57 -14.20 -7.77
CA MET A 1 0.43 -14.11 -6.85
C MET A 1 0.69 -14.91 -5.57
N GLN A 2 0.44 -14.31 -4.39
CA GLN A 2 0.44 -15.00 -3.10
C GLN A 2 -0.95 -14.94 -2.44
N ILE A 3 -1.29 -15.93 -1.62
CA ILE A 3 -2.50 -15.90 -0.78
C ILE A 3 -2.09 -15.74 0.68
N PHE A 4 -2.71 -14.80 1.39
CA PHE A 4 -2.55 -14.63 2.84
C PHE A 4 -3.88 -14.85 3.55
N ARG A 5 -3.85 -15.65 4.62
CA ARG A 5 -4.99 -15.81 5.53
C ARG A 5 -4.60 -15.25 6.90
N ILE A 6 -5.21 -14.14 7.26
CA ILE A 6 -4.82 -13.32 8.41
C ILE A 6 -5.96 -13.34 9.43
N VAL A 7 -5.64 -13.63 10.69
CA VAL A 7 -6.60 -13.56 11.80
C VAL A 7 -6.21 -12.36 12.67
N LEU A 8 -7.12 -11.40 12.86
CA LEU A 8 -6.87 -10.25 13.72
C LEU A 8 -6.93 -10.67 15.19
N ASN A 9 -5.83 -10.48 15.92
CA ASN A 9 -5.70 -10.91 17.31
C ASN A 9 -6.71 -10.26 18.25
N ARG A 10 -7.00 -8.96 18.08
CA ARG A 10 -7.88 -8.20 18.99
C ARG A 10 -9.38 -8.39 18.73
N SER A 11 -9.76 -9.18 17.72
CA SER A 11 -11.17 -9.46 17.40
C SER A 11 -12.06 -8.19 17.37
N PRO A 12 -11.65 -7.11 16.68
CA PRO A 12 -12.39 -5.87 16.73
C PRO A 12 -13.71 -5.97 15.97
N VAL A 13 -14.73 -5.27 16.50
CA VAL A 13 -16.02 -5.07 15.81
C VAL A 13 -15.81 -4.24 14.53
N ASN A 14 -15.06 -3.14 14.68
CA ASN A 14 -14.68 -2.24 13.60
C ASN A 14 -13.18 -2.00 13.67
N PHE A 15 -12.52 -1.90 12.52
CA PHE A 15 -11.09 -1.62 12.46
C PHE A 15 -10.76 -0.75 11.27
N GLU A 16 -9.57 -0.18 11.30
CA GLU A 16 -9.03 0.62 10.21
C GLU A 16 -7.94 -0.18 9.49
N LEU A 17 -7.97 -0.11 8.16
CA LEU A 17 -6.95 -0.66 7.30
C LEU A 17 -6.31 0.46 6.49
N ILE A 18 -4.99 0.59 6.59
CA ILE A 18 -4.22 1.63 5.89
C ILE A 18 -3.29 0.97 4.87
N PRO A 19 -3.56 1.08 3.56
CA PRO A 19 -2.60 0.71 2.53
C PRO A 19 -1.42 1.69 2.53
N VAL A 20 -0.19 1.20 2.65
CA VAL A 20 1.02 2.04 2.62
C VAL A 20 1.86 1.63 1.41
N TYR A 21 1.90 2.49 0.40
CA TYR A 21 2.57 2.26 -0.88
C TYR A 21 3.58 3.37 -1.14
N ASP A 22 4.55 3.11 -2.00
CA ASP A 22 5.39 4.14 -2.63
C ASP A 22 5.98 5.09 -1.57
N ILE A 23 6.58 4.50 -0.54
CA ILE A 23 7.16 5.26 0.57
C ILE A 23 8.41 6.01 0.05
N HIS A 24 9.21 5.34 -0.79
CA HIS A 24 10.42 5.90 -1.41
C HIS A 24 11.35 6.59 -0.41
N PHE A 25 11.75 5.89 0.65
CA PHE A 25 12.84 6.38 1.49
C PHE A 25 14.13 6.55 0.67
N GLY A 26 14.93 7.54 1.06
CA GLY A 26 16.25 7.80 0.50
C GLY A 26 16.32 8.95 -0.48
N THR A 27 15.18 9.49 -0.93
CA THR A 27 15.14 10.69 -1.77
C THR A 27 14.78 11.97 -1.02
N VAL A 28 15.30 13.11 -1.48
CA VAL A 28 14.92 14.45 -1.01
C VAL A 28 13.45 14.79 -1.28
N PHE A 29 12.78 14.04 -2.16
CA PHE A 29 11.37 14.18 -2.51
C PHE A 29 10.42 13.47 -1.52
N HIS A 30 10.95 12.70 -0.57
CA HIS A 30 10.15 12.01 0.43
C HIS A 30 9.47 12.99 1.39
N ASP A 31 8.15 12.90 1.53
CA ASP A 31 7.35 13.64 2.50
C ASP A 31 7.44 12.98 3.88
N ARG A 32 8.58 13.23 4.52
CA ARG A 32 8.88 12.73 5.86
C ARG A 32 7.87 13.19 6.91
N HIS A 33 7.29 14.38 6.75
CA HIS A 33 6.34 14.91 7.73
C HIS A 33 5.04 14.11 7.68
N LEU A 34 4.47 13.92 6.49
CA LEU A 34 3.26 13.13 6.30
C LEU A 34 3.45 11.67 6.73
N PHE A 35 4.56 11.05 6.33
CA PHE A 35 4.86 9.68 6.72
C PHE A 35 4.95 9.52 8.25
N ASN A 36 5.65 10.42 8.94
CA ASN A 36 5.76 10.37 10.40
C ASN A 36 4.41 10.61 11.10
N ARG A 37 3.52 11.45 10.55
CA ARG A 37 2.14 11.58 11.05
C ARG A 37 1.40 10.25 10.93
N LEU A 38 1.55 9.55 9.80
CA LEU A 38 0.90 8.27 9.59
C LEU A 38 1.42 7.20 10.57
N VAL A 39 2.75 7.11 10.76
CA VAL A 39 3.36 6.17 11.71
C VAL A 39 2.80 6.39 13.11
N ARG A 40 2.73 7.65 13.57
CA ARG A 40 2.13 7.99 14.87
C ARG A 40 0.66 7.60 14.93
N TYR A 41 -0.12 7.94 13.90
CA TYR A 41 -1.54 7.58 13.84
C TYR A 41 -1.74 6.05 13.96
N ILE A 42 -1.00 5.25 13.21
CA ILE A 42 -1.07 3.78 13.30
C ILE A 42 -0.62 3.30 14.68
N GLN A 43 0.44 3.88 15.25
CA GLN A 43 0.97 3.50 16.56
C GLN A 43 -0.06 3.76 17.68
N ASP A 44 -0.65 4.95 17.69
CA ASP A 44 -1.51 5.44 18.77
C ASP A 44 -2.91 4.81 18.76
N ASN A 45 -3.39 4.36 17.59
CA ASN A 45 -4.74 3.78 17.46
C ASN A 45 -4.73 2.25 17.54
N GLU A 46 -5.44 1.69 18.52
CA GLU A 46 -5.42 0.25 18.85
C GLU A 46 -5.90 -0.67 17.70
N ASN A 47 -6.99 -0.32 17.04
CA ASN A 47 -7.62 -1.13 15.98
C ASN A 47 -7.27 -0.64 14.58
N THR A 48 -6.06 -0.11 14.42
CA THR A 48 -5.56 0.40 13.14
C THR A 48 -4.44 -0.50 12.64
N TYR A 49 -4.69 -1.17 11.52
CA TYR A 49 -3.76 -2.08 10.88
C TYR A 49 -3.30 -1.51 9.55
N TRP A 50 -2.16 -1.96 9.06
CA TRP A 50 -1.62 -1.52 7.79
C TRP A 50 -1.01 -2.67 7.01
N PHE A 51 -0.74 -2.45 5.73
CA PHE A 51 0.05 -3.36 4.92
C PHE A 51 0.89 -2.58 3.93
N CYS A 52 1.98 -3.17 3.46
CA CYS A 52 2.88 -2.54 2.52
C CYS A 52 2.61 -3.00 1.09
N GLY A 53 2.49 -2.05 0.18
CA GLY A 53 2.20 -2.24 -1.24
C GLY A 53 3.40 -2.26 -2.18
N GLY A 54 4.63 -2.33 -1.66
CA GLY A 54 5.87 -2.22 -2.42
C GLY A 54 6.43 -0.79 -2.49
N ASP A 55 7.64 -0.68 -3.05
CA ASP A 55 8.42 0.55 -3.25
C ASP A 55 8.68 1.30 -1.93
N ILE A 56 9.26 0.58 -0.96
CA ILE A 56 9.58 1.11 0.38
C ILE A 56 10.72 2.14 0.32
N CYS A 57 11.76 1.85 -0.46
CA CYS A 57 12.88 2.75 -0.70
C CYS A 57 13.07 2.93 -2.19
N GLU A 58 13.76 4.00 -2.58
CA GLU A 58 14.18 4.20 -3.97
C GLU A 58 14.99 3.01 -4.49
N PHE A 59 15.79 2.39 -3.61
CA PHE A 59 16.73 1.33 -3.93
C PHE A 59 17.38 1.61 -5.30
N LEU A 60 18.09 2.73 -5.44
CA LEU A 60 18.87 2.99 -6.65
C LEU A 60 20.33 2.83 -6.26
N ASN A 61 21.01 1.85 -6.88
CA ASN A 61 22.45 1.73 -6.72
C ASN A 61 23.17 2.55 -7.81
N LEU A 62 24.49 2.72 -7.64
CA LEU A 62 25.33 3.54 -8.51
C LEU A 62 25.34 3.12 -9.99
N GLN A 63 24.95 1.88 -10.31
CA GLN A 63 24.91 1.37 -11.67
C GLN A 63 23.52 1.52 -12.33
N ASP A 64 22.48 1.91 -11.57
CA ASP A 64 21.17 2.17 -12.14
C ASP A 64 21.19 3.48 -12.94
N LYS A 65 20.79 3.44 -14.20
CA LYS A 65 20.70 4.62 -15.08
C LYS A 65 19.77 5.74 -14.56
N ARG A 66 18.90 5.44 -13.60
CA ARG A 66 18.00 6.39 -12.94
C ARG A 66 18.62 7.02 -11.70
N PHE A 67 19.78 6.53 -11.26
CA PHE A 67 20.46 7.03 -10.08
C PHE A 67 20.91 8.48 -10.30
N GLU A 68 20.54 9.34 -9.36
CA GLU A 68 20.92 10.76 -9.37
C GLU A 68 21.35 11.16 -7.96
N TYR A 69 22.63 11.45 -7.76
CA TYR A 69 23.22 11.69 -6.44
C TYR A 69 22.59 12.88 -5.72
N GLU A 70 22.26 13.94 -6.47
CA GLU A 70 21.65 15.17 -5.95
C GLU A 70 20.24 14.95 -5.40
N THR A 71 19.57 13.89 -5.86
CA THR A 71 18.20 13.55 -5.41
C THR A 71 18.18 12.72 -4.14
N LEU A 72 19.34 12.28 -3.63
CA LEU A 72 19.45 11.50 -2.41
C LEU A 72 19.39 12.39 -1.16
N GLU A 73 18.76 11.89 -0.10
CA GLU A 73 18.87 12.50 1.21
C GLU A 73 20.33 12.43 1.73
N LYS A 74 20.77 13.45 2.47
CA LYS A 74 22.15 13.56 3.00
C LYS A 74 22.64 12.32 3.75
N SER A 75 21.78 11.63 4.50
CA SER A 75 22.15 10.41 5.21
C SER A 75 22.47 9.25 4.26
N PHE A 76 21.74 9.14 3.15
CA PHE A 76 21.97 8.15 2.10
C PHE A 76 23.21 8.49 1.29
N GLN A 77 23.45 9.78 0.99
CA GLN A 77 24.70 10.24 0.37
C GLN A 77 25.94 9.85 1.19
N LYS A 78 25.88 10.00 2.52
CA LYS A 78 26.98 9.60 3.42
C LYS A 78 27.21 8.10 3.50
N ASN A 79 26.20 7.28 3.14
CA ASN A 79 26.27 5.83 3.18
C ASN A 79 26.26 5.22 1.76
N ILE A 80 26.69 5.99 0.75
CA ILE A 80 26.52 5.63 -0.66
C ILE A 80 27.14 4.28 -1.03
N GLU A 81 28.31 3.94 -0.46
CA GLU A 81 29.00 2.67 -0.71
C GLU A 81 28.20 1.44 -0.25
N ARG A 82 27.32 1.64 0.74
CA ARG A 82 26.44 0.59 1.30
C ARG A 82 24.96 0.94 1.13
N ILE A 83 24.61 1.72 0.11
CA ILE A 83 23.28 2.34 -0.01
C ILE A 83 22.12 1.34 0.07
N LEU A 84 22.27 0.14 -0.48
CA LEU A 84 21.23 -0.90 -0.43
C LEU A 84 21.01 -1.42 1.00
N THR A 85 22.09 -1.78 1.69
CA THR A 85 22.02 -2.23 3.09
C THR A 85 21.52 -1.11 4.00
N TYR A 86 22.02 0.12 3.81
CA TYR A 86 21.55 1.29 4.56
C TYR A 86 20.07 1.58 4.33
N SER A 87 19.56 1.40 3.11
CA SER A 87 18.13 1.56 2.79
C SER A 87 17.27 0.59 3.60
N VAL A 88 17.73 -0.65 3.76
CA VAL A 88 17.04 -1.69 4.56
C VAL A 88 17.09 -1.37 6.05
N GLU A 89 18.26 -0.97 6.56
CA GLU A 89 18.44 -0.53 7.95
C GLU A 89 17.50 0.64 8.27
N TYR A 90 17.51 1.66 7.40
CA TYR A 90 16.70 2.85 7.55
C TYR A 90 15.20 2.53 7.52
N ALA A 91 14.75 1.77 6.53
CA ALA A 91 13.35 1.35 6.44
C ALA A 91 12.92 0.54 7.66
N THR A 92 13.75 -0.40 8.10
CA THR A 92 13.51 -1.20 9.31
C THR A 92 13.33 -0.28 10.52
N GLU A 93 14.22 0.69 10.72
CA GLU A 93 14.13 1.63 11.84
C GLU A 93 12.82 2.44 11.82
N LYS A 94 12.44 2.98 10.64
CA LYS A 94 11.24 3.81 10.50
C LYS A 94 9.93 3.04 10.62
N LEU A 95 9.91 1.77 10.22
CA LEU A 95 8.72 0.92 10.28
C LEU A 95 8.59 0.16 11.61
N LYS A 96 9.67 0.04 12.39
CA LYS A 96 9.69 -0.66 13.68
C LYS A 96 8.55 -0.26 14.63
N PRO A 97 8.18 1.03 14.80
CA PRO A 97 7.11 1.43 15.72
C PRO A 97 5.73 0.84 15.39
N ILE A 98 5.50 0.49 14.12
CA ILE A 98 4.21 -0.01 13.61
C ILE A 98 4.28 -1.45 13.10
N ALA A 99 5.44 -2.11 13.19
CA ALA A 99 5.68 -3.44 12.64
C ALA A 99 4.70 -4.51 13.16
N SER A 100 4.34 -4.46 14.45
CA SER A 100 3.39 -5.39 15.07
C SER A 100 1.95 -5.27 14.53
N LYS A 101 1.63 -4.17 13.84
CA LYS A 101 0.33 -3.90 13.22
C LYS A 101 0.35 -4.12 11.69
N CYS A 102 1.49 -4.52 11.13
CA CYS A 102 1.61 -4.85 9.71
C CYS A 102 0.99 -6.22 9.42
N LEU A 103 0.00 -6.25 8.53
CA LEU A 103 -0.70 -7.48 8.15
C LEU A 103 0.09 -8.30 7.15
N PHE A 104 0.64 -7.65 6.12
CA PHE A 104 1.47 -8.27 5.09
C PHE A 104 2.26 -7.24 4.29
N MET A 105 3.21 -7.71 3.47
CA MET A 105 3.94 -6.89 2.50
C MET A 105 4.00 -7.58 1.12
N ILE A 106 3.86 -6.79 0.05
CA ILE A 106 4.11 -7.21 -1.34
C ILE A 106 5.27 -6.39 -1.93
N SER A 107 5.83 -6.82 -3.06
CA SER A 107 6.90 -6.09 -3.76
C SER A 107 6.36 -5.12 -4.80
N GLY A 108 7.11 -4.04 -5.02
CA GLY A 108 6.98 -3.14 -6.16
C GLY A 108 8.14 -3.25 -7.13
N ASN A 109 8.17 -2.35 -8.11
CA ASN A 109 9.15 -2.39 -9.19
C ASN A 109 10.55 -1.92 -8.80
N HIS A 110 10.67 -1.11 -7.75
CA HIS A 110 11.98 -0.79 -7.20
C HIS A 110 12.56 -2.01 -6.46
N ASP A 111 11.71 -2.75 -5.75
CA ASP A 111 12.11 -3.93 -4.99
C ASP A 111 12.55 -5.10 -5.88
N GLU A 112 11.76 -5.41 -6.92
CA GLU A 112 12.04 -6.55 -7.82
C GLU A 112 13.33 -6.36 -8.63
N MET A 113 13.63 -5.14 -9.04
CA MET A 113 14.81 -4.85 -9.85
C MET A 113 16.09 -5.34 -9.15
N HIS A 114 16.19 -5.19 -7.82
CA HIS A 114 17.34 -5.70 -7.07
C HIS A 114 17.38 -7.20 -6.96
N ARG A 115 16.22 -7.81 -6.75
CA ARG A 115 16.12 -9.26 -6.66
C ARG A 115 16.60 -9.91 -7.95
N ILE A 116 16.19 -9.37 -9.10
CA ILE A 116 16.56 -9.91 -10.41
C ILE A 116 18.03 -9.62 -10.75
N ARG A 117 18.48 -8.37 -10.58
CA ARG A 117 19.81 -7.96 -11.05
C ARG A 117 20.95 -8.32 -10.11
N PHE A 118 20.69 -8.34 -8.80
CA PHE A 118 21.73 -8.44 -7.77
C PHE A 118 21.48 -9.57 -6.78
N GLY A 119 20.43 -10.38 -6.97
CA GLY A 119 20.08 -11.47 -6.06
C GLY A 119 19.68 -11.01 -4.67
N PHE A 120 19.32 -9.72 -4.50
CA PHE A 120 19.01 -9.12 -3.22
C PHE A 120 17.53 -8.77 -3.11
N ASP A 121 16.83 -9.38 -2.16
CA ASP A 121 15.41 -9.11 -1.88
C ASP A 121 15.28 -8.15 -0.67
N PRO A 122 15.01 -6.85 -0.90
CA PRO A 122 14.87 -5.89 0.18
C PRO A 122 13.62 -6.13 1.03
N ILE A 123 12.50 -6.55 0.44
CA ILE A 123 11.24 -6.80 1.16
C ILE A 123 11.43 -7.95 2.15
N SER A 124 12.02 -9.05 1.69
CA SER A 124 12.36 -10.19 2.55
C SER A 124 13.28 -9.78 3.71
N SER A 125 14.29 -8.95 3.43
CA SER A 125 15.24 -8.46 4.43
C SER A 125 14.57 -7.58 5.50
N ILE A 126 13.73 -6.63 5.09
CA ILE A 126 12.96 -5.77 6.00
C ILE A 126 11.99 -6.61 6.84
N CYS A 127 11.26 -7.53 6.21
CA CYS A 127 10.30 -8.38 6.90
C CYS A 127 10.97 -9.26 7.96
N LYS A 128 12.13 -9.84 7.63
CA LYS A 128 12.94 -10.63 8.58
C LYS A 128 13.37 -9.79 9.79
N ASN A 129 13.85 -8.57 9.56
CA ASN A 129 14.28 -7.67 10.64
C ASN A 129 13.12 -7.22 11.55
N LEU A 130 11.92 -7.08 10.98
CA LEU A 130 10.71 -6.65 11.68
C LEU A 130 9.89 -7.80 12.27
N GLY A 131 10.27 -9.06 12.01
CA GLY A 131 9.49 -10.24 12.44
C GLY A 131 8.16 -10.41 11.71
N ILE A 132 8.00 -9.82 10.52
CA ILE A 132 6.79 -9.90 9.70
C ILE A 132 6.85 -11.20 8.89
N LYS A 133 5.88 -12.08 9.09
CA LYS A 133 5.85 -13.41 8.46
C LYS A 133 5.12 -13.45 7.13
N ASN A 134 4.14 -12.57 6.93
CA ASN A 134 3.32 -12.54 5.73
C ASN A 134 3.94 -11.58 4.73
N TYR A 135 4.82 -12.06 3.86
CA TYR A 135 5.35 -11.26 2.77
C TYR A 135 5.56 -12.08 1.52
N THR A 136 5.64 -11.39 0.39
CA THR A 136 5.91 -12.01 -0.90
C THR A 136 6.73 -11.07 -1.76
N ASN A 137 7.54 -11.66 -2.64
CA ASN A 137 8.23 -10.94 -3.70
C ASN A 137 7.34 -10.69 -4.94
N SER A 138 6.07 -11.11 -4.89
CA SER A 138 5.08 -10.88 -5.93
C SER A 138 4.51 -9.47 -5.84
N TYR A 139 4.07 -8.93 -6.98
CA TYR A 139 3.38 -7.64 -7.04
C TYR A 139 1.94 -7.69 -6.55
N GLU A 140 1.41 -8.88 -6.26
CA GLU A 140 0.00 -9.03 -5.93
C GLU A 140 -0.24 -10.09 -4.86
N ALA A 141 -1.27 -9.83 -4.06
CA ALA A 141 -1.76 -10.76 -3.06
C ALA A 141 -3.28 -10.76 -2.97
N LEU A 142 -3.86 -11.95 -2.82
CA LEU A 142 -5.24 -12.13 -2.40
C LEU A 142 -5.26 -12.44 -0.91
N VAL A 143 -5.90 -11.59 -0.12
CA VAL A 143 -5.78 -11.60 1.34
C VAL A 143 -7.15 -11.78 1.97
N LYS A 144 -7.32 -12.86 2.73
CA LYS A 144 -8.49 -13.12 3.55
C LYS A 144 -8.21 -12.67 4.98
N ILE A 145 -8.85 -11.60 5.42
CA ILE A 145 -8.78 -11.10 6.79
C ILE A 145 -9.99 -11.65 7.56
N LEU A 146 -9.72 -12.33 8.67
CA LEU A 146 -10.69 -12.89 9.59
C LEU A 146 -10.69 -12.07 10.87
N PHE A 147 -11.87 -11.65 11.31
CA PHE A 147 -12.07 -10.85 12.52
C PHE A 147 -13.40 -11.23 13.17
N LYS A 148 -13.51 -11.08 14.49
CA LYS A 148 -14.68 -11.57 15.23
C LYS A 148 -15.60 -10.40 15.57
N HIS A 149 -16.88 -10.56 15.24
CA HIS A 149 -17.96 -9.66 15.65
C HIS A 149 -19.20 -10.51 15.94
N ASN A 150 -19.35 -10.97 17.19
CA ASN A 150 -20.31 -12.00 17.64
C ASN A 150 -20.19 -13.38 16.94
N ARG A 151 -19.78 -13.41 15.66
CA ARG A 151 -19.38 -14.55 14.82
C ARG A 151 -18.11 -14.17 14.05
N THR A 152 -17.41 -15.16 13.52
CA THR A 152 -16.26 -14.92 12.62
C THR A 152 -16.76 -14.25 11.35
N SER A 153 -16.36 -13.00 11.14
CA SER A 153 -16.54 -12.25 9.90
C SER A 153 -15.28 -12.30 9.07
N SER A 154 -15.41 -12.00 7.78
CA SER A 154 -14.26 -11.99 6.89
C SER A 154 -14.37 -10.92 5.83
N LEU A 155 -13.22 -10.44 5.40
CA LEU A 155 -13.05 -9.51 4.29
C LEU A 155 -12.00 -10.08 3.34
N THR A 156 -12.24 -10.02 2.04
CA THR A 156 -11.24 -10.36 1.02
C THR A 156 -10.70 -9.10 0.36
N LEU A 157 -9.38 -8.95 0.33
CA LEU A 157 -8.66 -7.88 -0.33
C LEU A 157 -7.88 -8.43 -1.52
N TYR A 158 -7.93 -7.74 -2.65
CA TYR A 158 -6.95 -7.87 -3.73
C TYR A 158 -6.03 -6.65 -3.68
N ALA A 159 -4.77 -6.86 -3.31
CA ALA A 159 -3.74 -5.83 -3.29
C ALA A 159 -2.77 -6.10 -4.42
N HIS A 160 -2.51 -5.10 -5.26
CA HIS A 160 -1.51 -5.14 -6.31
C HIS A 160 -0.63 -3.88 -6.20
N HIS A 161 0.68 -3.96 -6.44
CA HIS A 161 1.57 -2.80 -6.41
C HIS A 161 1.09 -1.73 -7.39
N GLY A 162 0.88 -2.14 -8.63
CA GLY A 162 0.25 -1.36 -9.68
C GLY A 162 1.13 -1.36 -10.93
N HIS A 163 0.67 -0.67 -11.95
CA HIS A 163 1.42 -0.38 -13.16
C HIS A 163 0.80 0.83 -13.87
N GLY A 164 1.54 1.41 -14.80
CA GLY A 164 1.11 2.54 -15.63
C GLY A 164 1.62 3.90 -15.16
N TYR A 165 1.58 4.88 -16.06
CA TYR A 165 2.22 6.18 -15.86
C TYR A 165 1.32 7.21 -15.21
N SER A 166 1.90 8.24 -14.57
CA SER A 166 1.15 9.35 -13.97
C SER A 166 0.61 10.39 -14.98
N LYS A 167 0.63 10.10 -16.30
CA LYS A 167 0.10 10.97 -17.37
C LYS A 167 -1.41 10.80 -17.63
N VAL A 168 -2.06 9.85 -16.95
CA VAL A 168 -3.45 9.49 -17.23
C VAL A 168 -4.46 10.41 -16.55
N ARG A 169 -5.61 10.63 -17.21
CA ARG A 169 -6.75 11.33 -16.63
C ARG A 169 -7.36 10.48 -15.50
N SER A 170 -8.13 11.09 -14.61
CA SER A 170 -8.70 10.39 -13.43
C SER A 170 -9.50 9.13 -13.79
N GLY A 171 -10.28 9.15 -14.88
CA GLY A 171 -11.04 7.97 -15.33
C GLY A 171 -10.17 6.75 -15.65
N THR A 172 -9.05 6.96 -16.34
CA THR A 172 -8.11 5.88 -16.71
C THR A 172 -7.37 5.25 -15.54
N LEU A 173 -7.36 5.89 -14.36
CA LEU A 173 -6.74 5.33 -13.15
C LEU A 173 -7.58 4.18 -12.55
N LEU A 174 -8.88 4.17 -12.82
CA LEU A 174 -9.82 3.16 -12.31
C LEU A 174 -9.92 1.93 -13.22
N ASN A 175 -9.63 2.03 -14.51
CA ASN A 175 -9.78 0.91 -15.46
C ASN A 175 -9.09 -0.38 -14.99
N PRO A 176 -7.80 -0.37 -14.54
CA PRO A 176 -7.16 -1.61 -14.09
C PRO A 176 -7.80 -2.22 -12.83
N LEU A 177 -8.41 -1.38 -11.98
CA LEU A 177 -9.16 -1.85 -10.81
C LEU A 177 -10.49 -2.47 -11.21
N GLU A 178 -11.17 -1.90 -12.22
CA GLU A 178 -12.39 -2.48 -12.78
C GLU A 178 -12.11 -3.80 -13.50
N ASP A 179 -11.01 -3.89 -14.25
CA ASP A 179 -10.54 -5.13 -14.86
C ASP A 179 -10.17 -6.18 -13.79
N ALA A 180 -9.46 -5.79 -12.73
CA ALA A 180 -9.20 -6.71 -11.62
C ALA A 180 -10.51 -7.19 -10.96
N MET A 181 -11.51 -6.31 -10.84
CA MET A 181 -12.80 -6.63 -10.26
C MET A 181 -13.62 -7.63 -11.06
N THR A 182 -13.43 -7.73 -12.39
CA THR A 182 -14.05 -8.76 -13.23
C THR A 182 -13.32 -10.10 -13.13
N ASN A 183 -12.01 -10.09 -12.79
CA ASN A 183 -11.16 -11.28 -12.76
C ASN A 183 -11.01 -11.92 -11.36
N PHE A 184 -11.17 -11.15 -10.28
CA PHE A 184 -10.97 -11.63 -8.91
C PHE A 184 -12.21 -11.42 -8.02
N ASP A 185 -12.47 -12.39 -7.14
CA ASP A 185 -13.50 -12.26 -6.10
C ASP A 185 -12.91 -11.67 -4.80
N ALA A 186 -12.89 -10.35 -4.73
CA ALA A 186 -12.55 -9.59 -3.53
C ALA A 186 -13.62 -8.54 -3.21
N ASP A 187 -13.59 -8.05 -1.97
CA ASP A 187 -14.45 -6.97 -1.49
C ASP A 187 -13.76 -5.60 -1.65
N ILE A 188 -12.43 -5.55 -1.57
CA ILE A 188 -11.61 -4.35 -1.76
C ILE A 188 -10.49 -4.63 -2.77
N PHE A 189 -10.25 -3.69 -3.67
CA PHE A 189 -9.20 -3.71 -4.69
C PHE A 189 -8.30 -2.49 -4.51
N ILE A 190 -6.99 -2.70 -4.36
CA ILE A 190 -6.04 -1.63 -4.04
C ILE A 190 -4.83 -1.69 -4.96
N PHE A 191 -4.57 -0.60 -5.67
CA PHE A 191 -3.41 -0.41 -6.53
C PHE A 191 -2.67 0.86 -6.12
N GLY A 192 -1.35 0.85 -6.01
CA GLY A 192 -0.52 2.05 -5.89
C GLY A 192 0.19 2.41 -7.20
N HIS A 193 1.48 2.68 -7.13
CA HIS A 193 2.44 2.95 -8.21
C HIS A 193 2.21 4.25 -9.00
N SER A 194 0.95 4.60 -9.29
CA SER A 194 0.62 5.79 -10.07
C SER A 194 0.73 7.09 -9.26
N HIS A 195 0.89 7.00 -7.94
CA HIS A 195 0.95 8.10 -6.99
C HIS A 195 -0.26 9.06 -7.07
N TYR A 196 -1.46 8.51 -7.27
CA TYR A 196 -2.70 9.28 -7.27
C TYR A 196 -3.73 8.68 -6.35
N LEU A 197 -4.42 9.57 -5.65
CA LEU A 197 -5.54 9.23 -4.80
C LEU A 197 -6.84 9.28 -5.63
N VAL A 198 -7.43 8.11 -5.88
CA VAL A 198 -8.81 8.02 -6.36
C VAL A 198 -9.47 6.78 -5.78
N PHE A 199 -10.73 6.86 -5.39
CA PHE A 199 -11.50 5.70 -4.97
C PHE A 199 -12.92 5.77 -5.51
N THR A 200 -13.56 4.61 -5.62
CA THR A 200 -14.97 4.51 -5.98
C THR A 200 -15.61 3.26 -5.38
N TYR A 201 -16.92 3.32 -5.22
CA TYR A 201 -17.74 2.18 -4.83
C TYR A 201 -18.45 1.61 -6.05
N LYS A 202 -18.41 0.28 -6.21
CA LYS A 202 -19.17 -0.43 -7.23
C LYS A 202 -20.22 -1.30 -6.56
N ASN A 203 -21.47 -1.10 -6.95
CA ASN A 203 -22.60 -1.85 -6.42
C ASN A 203 -22.93 -3.01 -7.35
N PHE A 204 -23.05 -4.20 -6.78
CA PHE A 204 -23.48 -5.41 -7.45
C PHE A 204 -24.78 -5.90 -6.84
N LEU A 205 -25.66 -6.43 -7.68
CA LEU A 205 -26.84 -7.13 -7.21
C LEU A 205 -26.49 -8.61 -7.02
N THR A 206 -26.85 -9.14 -5.87
CA THR A 206 -26.75 -10.56 -5.53
C THR A 206 -28.04 -11.00 -4.85
N LEU A 207 -28.24 -12.29 -4.65
CA LEU A 207 -29.35 -12.80 -3.86
C LEU A 207 -29.00 -12.74 -2.37
N ASN A 208 -30.01 -12.53 -1.52
CA ASN A 208 -29.87 -12.79 -0.10
C ASN A 208 -29.66 -14.31 0.16
N ASN A 209 -29.30 -14.68 1.38
CA ASN A 209 -28.98 -16.08 1.72
C ASN A 209 -30.13 -17.07 1.43
N SER A 210 -31.39 -16.61 1.44
CA SER A 210 -32.57 -17.45 1.14
C SER A 210 -32.95 -17.46 -0.35
N GLY A 211 -32.28 -16.69 -1.22
CA GLY A 211 -32.60 -16.62 -2.64
C GLY A 211 -33.87 -15.84 -3.00
N THR A 212 -34.52 -15.18 -2.04
CA THR A 212 -35.86 -14.59 -2.21
C THR A 212 -35.85 -13.08 -2.43
N ARG A 213 -34.73 -12.40 -2.20
CA ARG A 213 -34.60 -10.95 -2.34
C ARG A 213 -33.27 -10.55 -2.96
N LEU A 214 -33.30 -9.49 -3.76
CA LEU A 214 -32.08 -8.81 -4.19
C LEU A 214 -31.41 -8.12 -3.00
N LYS A 215 -30.09 -8.27 -2.92
CA LYS A 215 -29.19 -7.64 -1.96
C LYS A 215 -28.11 -6.90 -2.74
N VAL A 216 -27.82 -5.68 -2.35
CA VAL A 216 -26.68 -4.94 -2.91
C VAL A 216 -25.40 -5.37 -2.17
N LYS A 217 -24.41 -5.88 -2.90
CA LYS A 217 -23.03 -6.07 -2.44
C LYS A 217 -22.18 -4.93 -2.99
N GLN A 218 -21.49 -4.22 -2.11
CA GLN A 218 -20.59 -3.14 -2.50
C GLN A 218 -19.14 -3.66 -2.53
N LYS A 219 -18.42 -3.35 -3.61
CA LYS A 219 -16.97 -3.50 -3.72
C LYS A 219 -16.31 -2.12 -3.70
N LEU A 220 -15.15 -2.02 -3.07
CA LEU A 220 -14.38 -0.78 -2.98
C LEU A 220 -13.13 -0.86 -3.85
N LEU A 221 -12.94 0.10 -4.74
CA LEU A 221 -11.79 0.19 -5.65
C LEU A 221 -10.98 1.43 -5.26
N LEU A 222 -9.69 1.26 -4.99
CA LEU A 222 -8.78 2.36 -4.60
C LEU A 222 -7.50 2.36 -5.44
N ARG A 223 -7.16 3.53 -5.97
CA ARG A 223 -5.77 3.92 -6.23
C ARG A 223 -5.25 4.72 -5.05
N VAL A 224 -4.13 4.30 -4.51
CA VAL A 224 -3.46 4.98 -3.39
C VAL A 224 -2.32 5.85 -3.91
N GLY A 225 -2.01 6.89 -3.14
CA GLY A 225 -0.84 7.74 -3.39
C GLY A 225 0.43 7.09 -2.87
N GLY A 226 1.35 7.94 -2.41
CA GLY A 226 2.59 7.53 -1.78
C GLY A 226 3.14 8.63 -0.89
N PHE A 227 4.38 8.46 -0.41
CA PHE A 227 5.03 9.43 0.48
C PHE A 227 6.18 10.15 -0.21
N ARG A 228 6.12 10.28 -1.53
CA ARG A 228 7.08 11.01 -2.35
C ARG A 228 6.36 12.08 -3.14
N PHE A 229 6.70 13.35 -2.93
CA PHE A 229 6.15 14.42 -3.75
C PHE A 229 7.01 14.66 -4.99
N SER A 230 6.37 14.77 -6.15
CA SER A 230 7.01 14.83 -7.46
C SER A 230 7.84 16.09 -7.72
N ARG A 231 7.83 17.10 -6.85
CA ARG A 231 8.57 18.36 -7.08
C ARG A 231 9.21 18.87 -5.80
N LYS A 232 10.35 19.54 -5.94
CA LYS A 232 10.98 20.27 -4.84
C LYS A 232 11.83 21.39 -5.42
N VAL A 233 11.66 22.61 -4.93
CA VAL A 233 12.50 23.74 -5.37
C VAL A 233 13.97 23.40 -5.12
N GLY A 234 14.80 23.55 -6.15
CA GLY A 234 16.23 23.22 -6.11
C GLY A 234 16.58 21.76 -6.41
N SER A 235 15.62 20.91 -6.81
CA SER A 235 15.90 19.53 -7.22
C SER A 235 14.95 19.10 -8.34
N CYS A 236 15.47 18.41 -9.36
CA CYS A 236 14.67 18.03 -10.53
C CYS A 236 14.30 16.53 -10.48
N SER A 237 13.02 16.21 -10.38
CA SER A 237 12.54 14.82 -10.33
C SER A 237 12.35 14.23 -11.73
N TYR A 238 12.15 12.90 -11.80
CA TYR A 238 11.74 12.24 -13.04
C TYR A 238 10.45 12.82 -13.62
N GLU A 239 9.45 13.04 -12.78
CA GLU A 239 8.14 13.57 -13.17
C GLU A 239 8.25 14.99 -13.74
N GLU A 240 9.12 15.82 -13.16
CA GLU A 240 9.43 17.16 -13.65
C GLU A 240 10.10 17.10 -15.02
N LYS A 241 11.17 16.29 -15.18
CA LYS A 241 11.86 16.09 -16.46
C LYS A 241 10.94 15.62 -17.58
N ARG A 242 9.88 14.86 -17.24
CA ARG A 242 8.92 14.30 -18.19
C ARG A 242 7.68 15.17 -18.42
N GLY A 243 7.58 16.33 -17.77
CA GLY A 243 6.42 17.22 -17.85
C GLY A 243 5.13 16.56 -17.37
N MET A 244 5.22 15.62 -16.42
CA MET A 244 4.06 14.90 -15.87
C MET A 244 3.31 15.81 -14.91
N ARG A 245 2.07 15.48 -14.56
CA ARG A 245 1.31 16.26 -13.57
C ARG A 245 1.91 16.08 -12.15
N PRO A 246 1.70 17.05 -11.25
CA PRO A 246 1.94 16.83 -9.83
C PRO A 246 1.13 15.65 -9.30
N ASN A 247 1.81 14.76 -8.58
CA ASN A 247 1.19 13.64 -7.90
C ASN A 247 0.58 14.09 -6.55
N ALA A 248 -0.31 13.26 -6.00
CA ALA A 248 -0.83 13.45 -4.65
C ALA A 248 0.02 12.66 -3.66
N THR A 249 0.40 13.27 -2.54
CA THR A 249 0.99 12.56 -1.40
C THR A 249 -0.10 12.06 -0.47
N GLY A 250 0.18 10.97 0.25
CA GLY A 250 -0.70 10.38 1.23
C GLY A 250 -1.38 9.10 0.78
N THR A 251 -2.31 8.65 1.61
CA THR A 251 -3.04 7.39 1.45
C THR A 251 -4.49 7.53 1.94
N TYR A 252 -5.17 6.42 2.18
CA TYR A 252 -6.49 6.38 2.78
C TYR A 252 -6.50 5.64 4.11
N ILE A 253 -7.34 6.09 5.03
CA ILE A 253 -7.86 5.27 6.12
C ILE A 253 -9.13 4.59 5.62
N ILE A 254 -9.10 3.25 5.54
CA ILE A 254 -10.28 2.45 5.19
C ILE A 254 -10.90 1.93 6.48
N LYS A 255 -12.02 2.55 6.89
CA LYS A 255 -12.81 2.09 8.04
C LYS A 255 -13.68 0.91 7.61
N ILE A 256 -13.46 -0.23 8.25
CA ILE A 256 -14.21 -1.46 8.02
C ILE A 256 -15.19 -1.61 9.17
N ILE A 257 -16.47 -1.45 8.84
CA ILE A 257 -17.56 -1.41 9.81
C ILE A 257 -18.39 -2.68 9.65
N ALA A 258 -18.43 -3.50 10.70
CA ALA A 258 -19.33 -4.64 10.76
C ALA A 258 -20.75 -4.15 11.01
N ASN A 259 -21.66 -4.37 10.07
CA ASN A 259 -23.05 -3.96 10.24
C ASN A 259 -23.80 -4.96 11.13
N PRO A 260 -24.47 -4.53 12.23
CA PRO A 260 -25.21 -5.45 13.09
C PRO A 260 -26.47 -6.03 12.44
N TYR A 261 -27.09 -5.35 11.45
CA TYR A 261 -28.31 -5.83 10.78
C TYR A 261 -28.46 -5.33 9.32
N PRO A 262 -29.01 -6.15 8.38
CA PRO A 262 -29.10 -7.60 8.41
C PRO A 262 -27.76 -8.23 8.03
N VAL A 263 -27.51 -9.39 8.62
CA VAL A 263 -26.28 -10.19 8.60
C VAL A 263 -25.56 -10.18 7.24
N GLY A 264 -24.30 -9.74 7.24
CA GLY A 264 -23.33 -10.06 6.19
C GLY A 264 -23.11 -9.00 5.11
N SER A 265 -23.31 -7.71 5.36
CA SER A 265 -22.68 -6.67 4.54
C SER A 265 -21.72 -5.83 5.38
N LEU A 266 -20.45 -5.81 4.98
CA LEU A 266 -19.47 -4.87 5.50
C LEU A 266 -19.76 -3.50 4.90
N LYS A 267 -19.65 -2.45 5.71
CA LYS A 267 -19.66 -1.07 5.24
C LYS A 267 -18.23 -0.55 5.25
N PHE A 268 -17.88 0.19 4.21
CA PHE A 268 -16.57 0.81 4.09
C PHE A 268 -16.71 2.32 4.07
N SER A 269 -15.95 3.03 4.91
CA SER A 269 -15.78 4.47 4.82
C SER A 269 -14.31 4.77 4.52
N VAL A 270 -14.06 5.62 3.53
CA VAL A 270 -12.73 5.97 3.05
C VAL A 270 -12.44 7.41 3.40
N ILE A 271 -11.36 7.66 4.12
CA ILE A 271 -10.94 9.00 4.55
C ILE A 271 -9.54 9.26 4.00
N PRO A 272 -9.33 10.29 3.17
CA PRO A 272 -7.99 10.69 2.74
C PRO A 272 -7.10 11.05 3.94
N PHE A 273 -5.88 10.52 3.95
CA PHE A 273 -4.82 10.89 4.88
C PHE A 273 -3.71 11.59 4.07
N ILE A 274 -3.78 12.92 4.04
CA ILE A 274 -2.91 13.83 3.29
C ILE A 274 -2.25 14.83 4.23
#